data_AF-A0A1P8M8X3-F1
#
_entry.id   AF-A0A1P8M8X3-F1
#
_cell.length_a   1.000
_cell.length_b   1.000
_cell.length_c   1.000
_cell.angle_alpha   90.00
_cell.angle_beta   90.00
_cell.angle_gamma   90.00
#
_symmetry.space_group_name_H-M   'P 1'
#
loop_
_entity.id
_entity.type
_entity.pdbx_description
1 polymer ?
#
loop_
_entity_poly.entity_id
_entity_poly.type
_entity_poly.pdbx_seq_one_letter_code
_entity_poly.pdbx_strand_id
1 'polypeptide(L)'
;MTTAANPRYTRHSMTVDAEYVGQPNCEKCGTDEFIYLESFVPAKHRQDGTVRKLGEVAYTCTRCEDFSAHSVPASWAPPGWYLG
;
A
#
# COMPACT_ATOMS: atom_id res chain seq x y z
N MET A 1 -40.12 -1.73 -27.09
CA MET A 1 -40.11 -0.94 -25.84
C MET A 1 -38.73 -1.10 -25.25
N THR A 2 -37.90 -0.07 -25.42
CA THR A 2 -36.44 -0.14 -25.34
C THR A 2 -35.96 0.37 -23.99
N THR A 3 -34.98 -0.35 -23.43
CA THR A 3 -34.31 -0.16 -22.15
C THR A 3 -33.70 1.23 -22.01
N ALA A 4 -33.98 1.93 -20.90
CA ALA A 4 -33.27 3.15 -20.53
C ALA A 4 -31.94 2.78 -19.85
N ALA A 5 -30.84 2.88 -20.60
CA ALA A 5 -29.49 2.86 -20.06
C ALA A 5 -29.21 4.24 -19.42
N ASN A 6 -28.96 4.27 -18.11
CA ASN A 6 -28.63 5.48 -17.38
C ASN A 6 -27.12 5.76 -17.51
N PRO A 7 -26.67 6.84 -18.18
CA PRO A 7 -25.25 7.08 -18.36
C PRO A 7 -24.70 7.96 -17.24
N ARG A 8 -23.39 7.78 -17.02
CA ARG A 8 -22.46 8.63 -16.25
C ARG A 8 -22.25 8.20 -14.80
N TYR A 9 -21.60 7.05 -14.63
CA TYR A 9 -20.60 6.96 -13.57
C TYR A 9 -19.48 7.92 -13.96
N THR A 10 -19.48 9.12 -13.38
CA THR A 10 -18.37 10.06 -13.46
C THR A 10 -17.10 9.33 -13.06
N ARG A 11 -16.25 9.06 -14.05
CA ARG A 11 -14.88 8.60 -13.85
C ARG A 11 -14.17 9.71 -13.09
N HIS A 12 -14.21 9.64 -11.76
CA HIS A 12 -13.27 10.38 -10.94
C HIS A 12 -11.91 9.84 -11.35
N SER A 13 -11.21 10.64 -12.16
CA SER A 13 -9.78 10.50 -12.35
C SER A 13 -9.18 10.55 -10.96
N MET A 14 -8.93 9.38 -10.38
CA MET A 14 -7.98 9.28 -9.29
C MET A 14 -6.66 9.67 -9.91
N THR A 15 -6.31 10.96 -9.77
CA THR A 15 -4.91 11.32 -9.63
C THR A 15 -4.45 10.51 -8.44
N VAL A 16 -3.93 9.31 -8.72
CA VAL A 16 -3.14 8.57 -7.75
C VAL A 16 -2.05 9.55 -7.38
N ASP A 17 -2.16 10.12 -6.19
CA ASP A 17 -1.06 10.85 -5.56
C ASP A 17 0.10 9.87 -5.54
N ALA A 18 0.95 9.97 -6.57
CA ALA A 18 2.09 9.08 -6.81
C ALA A 18 3.18 9.21 -5.73
N GLU A 19 2.88 9.96 -4.67
CA GLU A 19 3.75 10.27 -3.55
C GLU A 19 3.17 9.80 -2.20
N TYR A 20 1.92 9.29 -2.15
CA TYR A 20 1.48 8.49 -1.00
C TYR A 20 1.96 7.06 -1.20
N VAL A 21 3.16 6.81 -0.71
CA VAL A 21 3.73 5.47 -0.54
C VAL A 21 2.92 4.76 0.54
N GLY A 22 1.77 4.25 0.12
CA GLY A 22 0.63 4.00 0.97
C GLY A 22 0.71 2.71 1.76
N GLN A 23 -0.08 2.67 2.82
CA GLN A 23 -0.39 1.46 3.58
C GLN A 23 -0.61 0.26 2.64
N PRO A 24 -0.07 -0.93 2.96
CA PRO A 24 -0.19 -2.13 2.14
C PRO A 24 -1.62 -2.35 1.63
N ASN A 25 -1.82 -2.34 0.31
CA ASN A 25 -3.11 -2.62 -0.32
C ASN A 25 -2.93 -3.53 -1.54
N CYS A 26 -4.00 -4.22 -1.93
CA CYS A 26 -3.99 -4.99 -3.17
C CYS A 26 -4.43 -4.11 -4.34
N GLU A 27 -3.62 -4.01 -5.40
CA GLU A 27 -3.98 -3.23 -6.60
C GLU A 27 -5.18 -3.81 -7.36
N LYS A 28 -5.41 -5.13 -7.26
CA LYS A 28 -6.50 -5.82 -7.97
C LYS A 28 -7.86 -5.58 -7.32
N CYS A 29 -7.95 -5.68 -5.99
CA CYS A 29 -9.21 -5.52 -5.27
C CYS A 29 -9.34 -4.20 -4.49
N GLY A 30 -8.28 -3.39 -4.43
CA GLY A 30 -8.28 -2.03 -3.88
C GLY A 30 -8.41 -1.94 -2.36
N THR A 31 -8.20 -3.04 -1.63
CA THR A 31 -8.41 -3.12 -0.18
C THR A 31 -7.16 -3.67 0.53
N ASP A 32 -7.02 -3.32 1.82
CA ASP A 32 -6.03 -3.83 2.75
C ASP A 32 -6.56 -4.98 3.65
N GLU A 33 -7.86 -5.30 3.59
CA GLU A 33 -8.51 -6.28 4.47
C GLU A 33 -7.95 -7.71 4.35
N PHE A 34 -7.46 -8.08 3.16
CA PHE A 34 -7.00 -9.44 2.85
C PHE A 34 -5.48 -9.56 2.81
N ILE A 35 -4.78 -8.53 3.29
CA ILE A 35 -3.33 -8.44 3.22
C ILE A 35 -2.70 -9.23 4.35
N TYR A 36 -1.88 -10.20 3.97
CA TYR A 36 -0.96 -10.89 4.86
C TYR A 36 0.45 -10.31 4.66
N LEU A 37 1.04 -9.77 5.73
CA LEU A 37 2.39 -9.21 5.67
C LEU A 37 3.42 -10.34 5.70
N GLU A 38 4.22 -10.43 4.64
CA GLU A 38 5.28 -11.43 4.50
C GLU A 38 6.57 -10.96 5.19
N SER A 39 6.94 -9.69 5.00
CA SER A 39 8.12 -9.13 5.63
C SER A 39 8.07 -7.60 5.74
N PHE A 40 8.84 -7.07 6.70
CA PHE A 40 9.09 -5.66 6.86
C PHE A 40 10.58 -5.43 7.15
N VAL A 41 11.20 -4.53 6.39
CA VAL A 41 12.56 -4.04 6.63
C VAL A 41 12.45 -2.59 7.07
N PRO A 42 12.88 -2.23 8.30
CA PRO A 42 12.77 -0.86 8.78
C PRO A 42 13.68 0.10 8.02
N ALA A 43 13.29 1.38 7.98
CA ALA A 43 14.10 2.44 7.42
C ALA A 43 15.46 2.56 8.12
N LYS A 44 16.50 2.92 7.36
CA LYS A 44 17.84 3.16 7.90
C LYS A 44 18.08 4.67 7.98
N HIS A 45 18.56 5.11 9.13
CA HIS A 45 18.93 6.50 9.37
C HIS A 45 20.45 6.68 9.34
N ARG A 46 20.91 7.88 8.97
CA ARG A 46 22.28 8.32 9.20
C ARG A 46 22.46 8.72 10.68
N GLN A 47 23.70 8.97 11.09
CA GLN A 47 24.01 9.45 12.44
C GLN A 47 23.38 10.82 12.76
N ASP A 48 23.15 11.64 11.74
CA ASP A 48 22.48 12.95 11.84
C ASP A 48 20.94 12.85 11.92
N GLY A 49 20.39 11.63 11.96
CA GLY A 49 18.95 11.39 12.00
C GLY A 49 18.25 11.48 10.65
N THR A 50 18.94 11.87 9.57
CA THR A 50 18.33 11.89 8.23
C THR A 50 18.10 10.48 7.72
N VAL A 51 17.02 10.27 6.97
CA VAL A 51 16.74 8.98 6.34
C VAL A 51 17.80 8.68 5.27
N ARG A 52 18.49 7.56 5.43
CA ARG A 52 19.46 7.03 4.46
C ARG A 52 18.80 6.10 3.45
N LYS A 53 17.87 5.26 3.91
CA LYS A 53 17.08 4.33 3.10
C LYS A 53 15.68 4.22 3.69
N LEU A 54 14.66 4.25 2.84
CA LEU A 54 13.27 3.98 3.24
C LEU A 54 13.12 2.55 3.77
N GLY A 55 12.05 2.32 4.51
CA GLY A 55 11.64 0.96 4.86
C GLY A 55 11.11 0.25 3.62
N GLU A 56 10.90 -1.05 3.72
CA GLU A 56 10.32 -1.87 2.67
C GLU A 56 9.33 -2.85 3.29
N VAL A 57 8.19 -3.02 2.66
CA VAL A 57 7.17 -3.99 3.07
C VAL A 57 6.86 -4.89 1.89
N ALA A 58 6.71 -6.19 2.17
CA ALA A 58 6.22 -7.17 1.23
C ALA A 58 5.02 -7.90 1.80
N TYR A 59 4.05 -8.21 0.94
CA TYR A 59 2.77 -8.74 1.38
C TYR A 59 2.06 -9.53 0.27
N THR A 60 1.16 -10.41 0.70
CA THR A 60 0.31 -11.23 -0.17
C THR A 60 -1.16 -10.89 0.08
N CYS A 61 -1.92 -10.61 -0.97
CA CYS A 61 -3.37 -10.54 -0.90
C CYS A 61 -3.93 -11.96 -0.94
N THR A 62 -4.49 -12.42 0.17
CA THR A 62 -5.04 -13.78 0.29
C THR A 62 -6.32 -14.00 -0.53
N ARG A 63 -7.03 -12.92 -0.90
CA ARG A 63 -8.21 -12.98 -1.78
C ARG A 63 -7.85 -13.09 -3.26
N CYS A 64 -6.87 -12.31 -3.70
CA CYS A 64 -6.46 -12.28 -5.11
C CYS A 64 -5.27 -13.20 -5.42
N GLU A 65 -4.70 -13.82 -4.38
CA GLU A 65 -3.54 -14.70 -4.44
C GLU A 65 -2.36 -14.03 -5.16
N ASP A 66 -2.10 -12.77 -4.80
CA ASP A 66 -1.13 -11.92 -5.49
C ASP A 66 -0.14 -11.29 -4.52
N PHE A 67 1.12 -11.27 -4.91
CA PHE A 67 2.21 -10.71 -4.12
C PHE A 67 2.55 -9.30 -4.58
N SER A 68 2.85 -8.41 -3.64
CA SER A 68 3.39 -7.08 -3.92
C SER A 68 4.37 -6.63 -2.84
N ALA A 69 5.24 -5.69 -3.20
CA ALA A 69 6.18 -5.06 -2.29
C ALA A 69 6.44 -3.61 -2.70
N HIS A 70 6.61 -2.73 -1.71
CA HIS A 70 6.97 -1.34 -1.94
C HIS A 70 7.79 -0.76 -0.78
N SER A 71 8.48 0.35 -1.06
CA SER A 71 9.11 1.15 -0.01
C SER A 71 8.04 1.73 0.93
N VAL A 72 8.37 2.10 2.16
CA VAL A 72 7.47 2.76 3.12
C VAL A 72 8.20 3.89 3.85
N PRO A 73 7.51 4.96 4.28
CA PRO A 73 8.16 6.06 4.98
C PRO A 73 8.75 5.61 6.31
N ALA A 74 9.77 6.31 6.80
CA ALA A 74 10.44 5.97 8.06
C ALA A 74 9.53 6.04 9.30
N SER A 75 8.39 6.74 9.19
CA SER A 75 7.36 6.84 10.22
C SER A 75 6.35 5.68 10.20
N TRP A 76 6.38 4.81 9.19
CA TRP A 76 5.49 3.66 9.08
C TRP A 76 6.17 2.40 9.59
N ALA A 77 5.43 1.61 10.35
CA ALA A 77 5.76 0.25 10.73
C ALA A 77 4.46 -0.57 10.81
N PRO A 78 4.52 -1.90 10.64
CA PRO A 78 3.36 -2.76 10.82
C PRO A 78 2.76 -2.61 12.23
N PRO A 79 1.42 -2.65 12.40
CA PRO A 79 0.81 -2.69 13.72
C PRO A 79 1.36 -3.86 14.56
N GLY A 80 1.72 -3.57 15.81
CA GLY A 80 2.28 -4.58 16.72
C GLY A 80 3.75 -4.95 16.47
N TRP A 81 4.43 -4.27 15.55
CA TRP A 81 5.88 -4.43 15.37
C TRP A 81 6.64 -3.73 16.50
N TYR A 82 7.06 -4.49 17.50
CA TYR A 82 7.99 -4.02 18.51
C TYR A 82 9.42 -4.32 18.06
N LEU A 83 10.22 -3.27 17.87
CA LEU A 83 11.67 -3.38 17.83
C LEU A 83 12.11 -3.75 19.26
N GLY A 84 12.53 -5.00 19.45
CA GLY A 84 13.28 -5.41 20.64
C GLY A 84 14.62 -4.70 20.73
#